data_AF-A0A067EBQ0-F1
#
_entry.id   AF-A0A067EBQ0-F1
#
_cell.length_a   1.000
_cell.length_b   1.000
_cell.length_c   1.000
_cell.angle_alpha   90.00
_cell.angle_beta   90.00
_cell.angle_gamma   90.00
#
_symmetry.space_group_name_H-M   'P 1'
#
loop_
_entity.id
_entity.type
_entity.pdbx_description
1 polymer ?
#
loop_
_entity_poly.entity_id
_entity_poly.type
_entity_poly.pdbx_seq_one_letter_code
_entity_poly.pdbx_strand_id
1 'polypeptide(L)'
;MSAKHLNTYYSVGKFFEDARHATKDVLKKGRVPIVTGGTGLYLRWFIYGKPDVPKASPEIIAEVNSELADLQRDGDWYAAVEFVVKAGDPKARSLAANDWYRLRRSLEIIKSTGSPPSAFQIPYDSFREHSDSSETDHSYERNSSAGASDTNPKDLDYDFMCFFLSSHRLDLYRSIDLRCEDMLPGSDGILSEAAWLLDEGLLPNSNSATRAIGYRQAMEYLLRCRQQGGTSSTGEFYAFLAEFQKASRNFAKRQLTWFRNERIYHWLNAARPLENVLNYIITAYHDSTGTLVVPDYLQIRRDSSSSREVSELKSYRTRNRHFISRGDCCNILDWIKRTQGKTCELREPIVV
;
A
#
# COMPACT_ATOMS: atom_id res chain seq x y z
N MET A 1 4.35 -9.56 21.93
CA MET A 1 5.39 -9.10 20.96
C MET A 1 6.18 -7.97 21.60
N SER A 2 7.51 -7.97 21.55
CA SER A 2 8.30 -6.84 22.08
C SER A 2 8.29 -5.69 21.06
N ALA A 3 8.09 -4.45 21.53
CA ALA A 3 8.11 -3.24 20.70
C ALA A 3 9.41 -3.07 19.88
N LYS A 4 10.51 -3.72 20.29
CA LYS A 4 11.78 -3.76 19.57
C LYS A 4 11.67 -4.23 18.11
N HIS A 5 10.73 -5.12 17.79
CA HIS A 5 10.56 -5.59 16.41
C HIS A 5 9.87 -4.55 15.49
N LEU A 6 9.09 -3.63 16.05
CA LEU A 6 8.35 -2.62 15.27
C LEU A 6 9.24 -1.51 14.71
N ASN A 7 10.48 -1.39 15.21
CA ASN A 7 11.48 -0.48 14.65
C ASN A 7 12.25 -1.12 13.46
N THR A 8 11.98 -2.39 13.15
CA THR A 8 12.66 -3.08 12.04
C THR A 8 12.00 -2.69 10.72
N TYR A 9 12.77 -2.06 9.83
CA TYR A 9 12.31 -1.71 8.49
C TYR A 9 12.10 -2.96 7.62
N TYR A 10 10.87 -3.17 7.13
CA TYR A 10 10.54 -4.25 6.18
C TYR A 10 10.34 -3.67 4.79
N SER A 11 11.26 -4.00 3.87
CA SER A 11 11.28 -3.47 2.50
C SER A 11 10.72 -4.48 1.50
N VAL A 12 10.28 -4.01 0.34
CA VAL A 12 9.87 -4.88 -0.78
C VAL A 12 11.00 -5.84 -1.21
N GLY A 13 12.26 -5.39 -1.14
CA GLY A 13 13.40 -6.25 -1.42
C GLY A 13 13.54 -7.38 -0.40
N LYS A 14 13.30 -7.11 0.90
CA LYS A 14 13.31 -8.15 1.94
C LYS A 14 12.14 -9.13 1.75
N PHE A 15 10.95 -8.61 1.46
CA PHE A 15 9.80 -9.44 1.09
C PHE A 15 10.11 -10.36 -0.08
N PHE A 16 10.74 -9.85 -1.15
CA PHE A 16 11.10 -10.66 -2.31
C PHE A 16 11.97 -11.86 -1.89
N GLU A 17 13.07 -11.64 -1.17
CA GLU A 17 13.94 -12.74 -0.73
C GLU A 17 13.20 -13.74 0.18
N ASP A 18 12.50 -13.23 1.21
CA ASP A 18 11.78 -14.05 2.18
C ASP A 18 10.68 -14.89 1.51
N ALA A 19 9.88 -14.27 0.62
CA ALA A 19 8.78 -14.94 -0.08
C ALA A 19 9.28 -15.96 -1.10
N ARG A 20 10.37 -15.67 -1.82
CA ARG A 20 10.99 -16.62 -2.77
C ARG A 20 11.60 -17.82 -2.03
N HIS A 21 12.20 -17.59 -0.86
CA HIS A 21 12.69 -18.67 0.00
C HIS A 21 11.53 -19.55 0.50
N ALA A 22 10.50 -18.95 1.08
CA ALA A 22 9.32 -19.68 1.55
C ALA A 22 8.64 -20.49 0.43
N THR A 23 8.57 -19.93 -0.79
CA THR A 23 8.04 -20.61 -1.98
C THR A 23 8.83 -21.87 -2.30
N LYS A 24 10.17 -21.79 -2.32
CA LYS A 24 11.05 -22.94 -2.55
C LYS A 24 10.84 -24.03 -1.49
N ASP A 25 10.71 -23.64 -0.23
CA ASP A 25 10.50 -24.59 0.87
C ASP A 25 9.15 -25.31 0.82
N VAL A 26 8.09 -24.60 0.40
CA VAL A 26 6.77 -25.19 0.19
C VAL A 26 6.80 -26.17 -0.97
N LEU A 27 7.44 -25.81 -2.10
CA LEU A 27 7.61 -26.68 -3.26
C LEU A 27 8.43 -27.93 -2.94
N LYS A 28 9.53 -27.81 -2.18
CA LYS A 28 10.33 -28.98 -1.72
C LYS A 28 9.53 -29.98 -0.90
N LYS A 29 8.44 -29.55 -0.25
CA LYS A 29 7.52 -30.41 0.50
C LYS A 29 6.41 -31.01 -0.36
N GLY A 30 6.47 -30.84 -1.69
CA GLY A 30 5.44 -31.30 -2.62
C GLY A 30 4.11 -30.59 -2.47
N ARG A 31 4.11 -29.35 -1.95
CA ARG A 31 2.90 -28.54 -1.72
C ARG A 31 2.84 -27.34 -2.66
N VAL A 32 1.64 -26.80 -2.83
CA VAL A 32 1.37 -25.60 -3.64
C VAL A 32 1.57 -24.34 -2.81
N PRO A 33 2.49 -23.43 -3.19
CA PRO A 33 2.63 -22.13 -2.54
C PRO A 33 1.42 -21.23 -2.86
N ILE A 34 0.75 -20.73 -1.83
CA ILE A 34 -0.33 -19.74 -1.97
C ILE A 34 0.14 -18.45 -1.31
N VAL A 35 0.27 -17.39 -2.11
CA VAL A 35 0.65 -16.05 -1.61
C VAL A 35 -0.60 -15.17 -1.59
N THR A 36 -0.96 -14.69 -0.40
CA THR A 36 -2.13 -13.82 -0.20
C THR A 36 -1.70 -12.44 0.28
N GLY A 37 -2.20 -11.39 -0.35
CA GLY A 37 -1.91 -10.02 0.06
C GLY A 37 -2.49 -8.99 -0.92
N GLY A 38 -2.40 -7.72 -0.54
CA GLY A 38 -2.92 -6.61 -1.35
C GLY A 38 -1.91 -5.53 -1.70
N THR A 39 -0.62 -5.75 -1.40
CA THR A 39 0.44 -4.76 -1.65
C THR A 39 0.99 -4.95 -3.06
N GLY A 40 0.42 -4.23 -4.03
CA GLY A 40 0.71 -4.42 -5.46
C GLY A 40 2.20 -4.40 -5.83
N LEU A 41 2.99 -3.47 -5.28
CA LEU A 41 4.44 -3.41 -5.53
C LEU A 41 5.17 -4.68 -5.07
N TYR A 42 4.77 -5.24 -3.93
CA TYR A 42 5.38 -6.44 -3.38
C TYR A 42 5.10 -7.65 -4.27
N LEU A 43 3.84 -7.83 -4.64
CA LEU A 43 3.44 -8.92 -5.54
C LEU A 43 4.06 -8.76 -6.93
N ARG A 44 4.18 -7.53 -7.45
CA ARG A 44 4.85 -7.28 -8.73
C ARG A 44 6.31 -7.75 -8.71
N TRP A 45 7.06 -7.40 -7.67
CA TRP A 45 8.45 -7.87 -7.55
C TRP A 45 8.52 -9.39 -7.39
N PHE A 46 7.59 -9.98 -6.64
CA PHE A 46 7.54 -11.43 -6.46
C PHE A 46 7.26 -12.21 -7.76
N ILE A 47 6.37 -11.67 -8.61
CA ILE A 47 5.98 -12.26 -9.88
C ILE A 47 7.07 -12.05 -10.94
N TYR A 48 7.42 -10.79 -11.22
CA TYR A 48 8.25 -10.44 -12.38
C TYR A 48 9.73 -10.28 -12.04
N GLY A 49 10.11 -10.36 -10.77
CA GLY A 49 11.48 -10.17 -10.33
C GLY A 49 11.77 -8.80 -9.74
N LYS A 50 12.90 -8.75 -9.04
CA LYS A 50 13.41 -7.57 -8.34
C LYS A 50 14.25 -6.73 -9.31
N PRO A 51 14.01 -5.41 -9.42
CA PRO A 51 14.86 -4.51 -10.19
C PRO A 51 16.30 -4.49 -9.66
N ASP A 52 17.26 -4.41 -10.56
CA ASP A 52 18.69 -4.33 -10.23
C ASP A 52 19.10 -2.87 -9.94
N VAL A 53 18.47 -2.28 -8.93
CA VAL A 53 18.76 -0.91 -8.49
C VAL A 53 19.52 -0.97 -7.17
N PRO A 54 20.76 -0.44 -7.09
CA PRO A 54 21.56 -0.44 -5.87
C PRO A 54 20.86 0.25 -4.70
N LYS A 55 21.07 -0.28 -3.50
CA LYS A 55 20.69 0.41 -2.25
C LYS A 55 21.75 1.45 -1.91
N ALA A 56 21.32 2.65 -1.55
CA ALA A 56 22.22 3.68 -1.06
C ALA A 56 22.75 3.31 0.33
N SER A 57 24.00 3.70 0.61
CA SER A 57 24.60 3.52 1.94
C SER A 57 23.98 4.50 2.95
N PRO A 58 24.06 4.22 4.27
CA PRO A 58 23.57 5.15 5.29
C PRO A 58 24.15 6.56 5.17
N GLU A 59 25.41 6.67 4.75
CA GLU A 59 26.12 7.95 4.55
C GLU A 59 25.48 8.75 3.41
N ILE A 60 25.22 8.11 2.26
CA ILE A 60 24.55 8.74 1.12
C ILE A 60 23.12 9.17 1.50
N ILE A 61 22.40 8.34 2.25
CA ILE A 61 21.04 8.67 2.72
C ILE A 61 21.08 9.91 3.62
N ALA A 62 22.03 9.98 4.55
CA ALA A 62 22.20 11.13 5.44
C ALA A 62 22.58 12.40 4.67
N GLU A 63 23.49 12.29 3.71
CA GLU A 63 23.90 13.38 2.82
C GLU A 63 22.71 13.92 2.02
N VAL A 64 21.96 13.06 1.34
CA VAL A 64 20.77 13.44 0.56
C VAL A 64 19.70 14.10 1.43
N ASN A 65 19.48 13.58 2.64
CA ASN A 65 18.53 14.19 3.57
C ASN A 65 18.99 15.60 3.96
N SER A 66 20.28 15.80 4.22
CA SER A 66 20.84 17.12 4.55
C SER A 66 20.73 18.10 3.38
N GLU A 67 21.03 17.67 2.16
CA GLU A 67 20.99 18.54 0.97
C GLU A 67 19.57 19.04 0.64
N LEU A 68 18.56 18.20 0.89
CA LEU A 68 17.16 18.54 0.62
C LEU A 68 16.41 19.08 1.83
N ALA A 69 17.04 19.13 3.02
CA ALA A 69 16.38 19.48 4.29
C ALA A 69 15.78 20.90 4.25
N ASP A 70 16.58 21.89 3.86
CA ASP A 70 16.14 23.29 3.83
C ASP A 70 15.02 23.51 2.81
N LEU A 71 15.18 22.96 1.60
CA LEU A 71 14.17 23.03 0.54
C LEU A 71 12.86 22.37 0.97
N GLN A 72 12.92 21.24 1.66
CA GLN A 72 11.73 20.56 2.16
C GLN A 72 11.08 21.34 3.32
N ARG A 73 11.87 21.91 4.23
CA ARG A 73 11.38 22.73 5.35
C ARG A 73 10.65 23.97 4.83
N ASP A 74 11.22 24.62 3.82
CA ASP A 74 10.71 25.87 3.26
C ASP A 74 9.60 25.62 2.21
N GLY A 75 9.35 24.35 1.87
CA GLY A 75 8.31 23.94 0.93
C GLY A 75 8.64 24.25 -0.53
N ASP A 76 9.91 24.50 -0.85
CA ASP A 76 10.37 24.86 -2.19
C ASP A 76 10.54 23.62 -3.08
N TRP A 77 9.40 23.06 -3.47
CA TRP A 77 9.31 21.88 -4.32
C TRP A 77 9.99 22.09 -5.68
N TYR A 78 9.81 23.27 -6.29
CA TYR A 78 10.35 23.54 -7.62
C TYR A 78 11.87 23.58 -7.60
N ALA A 79 12.48 24.27 -6.64
CA ALA A 79 13.93 24.29 -6.51
C ALA A 79 14.50 22.89 -6.22
N ALA A 80 13.82 22.09 -5.40
CA ALA A 80 14.25 20.72 -5.13
C ALA A 80 14.17 19.80 -6.36
N VAL A 81 13.13 19.93 -7.18
CA VAL A 81 13.04 19.23 -8.47
C VAL A 81 14.20 19.63 -9.38
N GLU A 82 14.44 20.93 -9.56
CA GLU A 82 15.53 21.39 -10.43
C GLU A 82 16.92 21.01 -9.89
N PHE A 83 17.07 20.90 -8.57
CA PHE A 83 18.29 20.37 -7.94
C PHE A 83 18.56 18.91 -8.39
N VAL A 84 17.56 18.03 -8.30
CA VAL A 84 17.69 16.62 -8.73
C VAL A 84 17.83 16.50 -10.25
N VAL A 85 17.18 17.36 -11.03
CA VAL A 85 17.38 17.39 -12.49
C VAL A 85 18.82 17.73 -12.83
N LYS A 86 19.40 18.77 -12.18
CA LYS A 86 20.82 19.13 -12.37
C LYS A 86 21.77 18.02 -11.95
N ALA A 87 21.38 17.21 -10.95
CA ALA A 87 22.15 16.04 -10.53
C ALA A 87 22.13 14.90 -11.56
N GLY A 88 21.17 14.87 -12.49
CA GLY A 88 21.17 13.94 -13.62
C GLY A 88 19.86 13.20 -13.90
N ASP A 89 18.76 13.48 -13.18
CA ASP A 89 17.45 12.87 -13.46
C ASP A 89 16.42 13.88 -14.01
N PRO A 90 16.31 14.04 -15.34
CA PRO A 90 15.31 14.92 -15.95
C PRO A 90 13.87 14.45 -15.69
N LYS A 91 13.63 13.17 -15.38
CA LYS A 91 12.29 12.66 -15.08
C LYS A 91 11.77 13.16 -13.73
N ALA A 92 12.61 13.73 -12.87
CA ALA A 92 12.18 14.35 -11.62
C ALA A 92 11.07 15.41 -11.83
N ARG A 93 11.04 16.09 -12.99
CA ARG A 93 9.97 17.05 -13.36
C ARG A 93 8.58 16.43 -13.50
N SER A 94 8.51 15.11 -13.75
CA SER A 94 7.25 14.37 -13.89
C SER A 94 6.70 13.84 -12.56
N LEU A 95 7.43 14.02 -11.46
CA LEU A 95 6.98 13.61 -10.14
C LEU A 95 5.75 14.42 -9.72
N ALA A 96 4.82 13.76 -9.02
CA ALA A 96 3.70 14.44 -8.40
C ALA A 96 4.21 15.48 -7.40
N ALA A 97 3.54 16.63 -7.32
CA ALA A 97 3.93 17.72 -6.43
C ALA A 97 4.11 17.21 -4.99
N ASN A 98 5.21 17.63 -4.35
CA ASN A 98 5.59 17.26 -2.99
C ASN A 98 5.86 15.76 -2.77
N ASP A 99 6.14 14.98 -3.82
CA ASP A 99 6.63 13.60 -3.68
C ASP A 99 8.14 13.58 -3.30
N TRP A 100 8.43 14.14 -2.11
CA TRP A 100 9.78 14.23 -1.55
C TRP A 100 10.44 12.86 -1.37
N TYR A 101 9.65 11.81 -1.20
CA TYR A 101 10.15 10.45 -1.10
C TYR A 101 10.78 9.99 -2.43
N ARG A 102 10.07 10.10 -3.54
CA ARG A 102 10.61 9.70 -4.86
C ARG A 102 11.74 10.62 -5.31
N LEU A 103 11.66 11.91 -4.97
CA LEU A 103 12.70 12.88 -5.27
C LEU A 103 14.02 12.54 -4.58
N ARG A 104 13.99 12.32 -3.24
CA ARG A 104 15.15 11.83 -2.48
C ARG A 104 15.68 10.52 -3.05
N ARG A 105 14.80 9.56 -3.33
CA ARG A 105 15.21 8.25 -3.84
C ARG A 105 15.93 8.35 -5.18
N SER A 106 15.53 9.28 -6.04
CA SER A 106 16.24 9.53 -7.30
C SER A 106 17.66 10.04 -7.04
N LEU A 107 17.80 11.06 -6.19
CA LEU A 107 19.10 11.62 -5.84
C LEU A 107 20.03 10.60 -5.15
N GLU A 108 19.49 9.77 -4.25
CA GLU A 108 20.21 8.65 -3.63
C GLU A 108 20.79 7.69 -4.69
N ILE A 109 20.02 7.35 -5.72
CA ILE A 109 20.47 6.45 -6.80
C ILE A 109 21.56 7.12 -7.63
N ILE A 110 21.38 8.40 -7.99
CA ILE A 110 22.39 9.18 -8.74
C ILE A 110 23.70 9.22 -7.96
N LYS A 111 23.67 9.59 -6.67
CA LYS A 111 24.89 9.65 -5.85
C LYS A 111 25.54 8.28 -5.65
N SER A 112 24.74 7.22 -5.58
CA SER A 112 25.26 5.85 -5.41
C SER A 112 25.88 5.27 -6.69
N THR A 113 25.44 5.72 -7.87
CA THR A 113 25.73 5.00 -9.14
C THR A 113 26.24 5.88 -10.28
N GLY A 114 26.17 7.20 -10.13
CA GLY A 114 26.41 8.17 -11.20
C GLY A 114 25.32 8.24 -12.27
N SER A 115 24.26 7.41 -12.18
CA SER A 115 23.21 7.30 -13.20
C SER A 115 21.82 7.52 -12.60
N PRO A 116 20.85 8.06 -13.37
CA PRO A 116 19.48 8.25 -12.90
C PRO A 116 18.74 6.90 -12.76
N PRO A 117 17.63 6.84 -12.00
CA PRO A 117 16.83 5.61 -11.86
C PRO A 117 16.39 4.99 -13.18
N SER A 118 16.17 5.80 -14.21
CA SER A 118 15.77 5.33 -15.54
C SER A 118 16.86 4.61 -16.33
N ALA A 119 18.12 4.65 -15.89
CA ALA A 119 19.22 3.92 -16.52
C ALA A 119 19.22 2.42 -16.14
N PHE A 120 18.46 2.03 -15.11
CA PHE A 120 18.40 0.66 -14.62
C PHE A 120 17.24 -0.08 -15.25
N GLN A 121 17.50 -1.30 -15.72
CA GLN A 121 16.47 -2.15 -16.31
C GLN A 121 15.49 -2.63 -15.24
N ILE A 122 14.21 -2.55 -15.56
CA ILE A 122 13.14 -3.05 -14.71
C ILE A 122 12.57 -4.32 -15.37
N PRO A 123 12.53 -5.47 -14.67
CA PRO A 123 12.10 -6.75 -15.23
C PRO A 123 10.68 -6.79 -15.81
N TYR A 124 9.86 -5.79 -15.48
CA TYR A 124 8.45 -5.72 -15.85
C TYR A 124 8.08 -4.57 -16.81
N ASP A 125 9.05 -3.88 -17.41
CA ASP A 125 8.78 -2.82 -18.39
C ASP A 125 8.29 -3.39 -19.73
N SER A 126 8.84 -4.53 -20.19
CA SER A 126 8.40 -5.23 -21.40
C SER A 126 6.91 -5.61 -21.36
N PHE A 127 6.41 -6.01 -20.18
CA PHE A 127 5.00 -6.35 -19.96
C PHE A 127 4.06 -5.12 -20.05
N ARG A 128 4.58 -3.90 -19.85
CA ARG A 128 3.82 -2.66 -20.01
C ARG A 128 3.77 -2.20 -21.46
N GLU A 129 4.85 -2.39 -22.22
CA GLU A 129 4.93 -1.96 -23.62
C GLU A 129 4.05 -2.84 -24.54
N HIS A 130 3.97 -4.16 -24.29
CA HIS A 130 3.03 -5.04 -24.99
C HIS A 130 1.54 -4.78 -24.66
N SER A 131 1.26 -3.93 -23.66
CA SER A 131 -0.10 -3.54 -23.29
C SER A 131 -0.60 -2.34 -24.10
N ASP A 132 0.29 -1.46 -24.55
CA ASP A 132 -0.07 -0.23 -25.28
C ASP A 132 -0.04 -0.42 -26.82
N SER A 133 0.65 -1.45 -27.33
CA SER A 133 0.71 -1.73 -28.77
C SER A 133 -0.57 -2.29 -29.39
N SER A 134 -1.62 -2.55 -28.60
CA SER A 134 -2.94 -2.96 -29.13
C SER A 134 -3.89 -1.79 -29.43
N GLU A 135 -3.51 -0.55 -29.11
CA GLU A 135 -4.30 0.65 -29.45
C GLU A 135 -3.39 1.85 -29.75
N THR A 136 -2.71 1.85 -30.90
CA THR A 136 -2.39 3.08 -31.67
C THR A 136 -1.69 2.71 -32.97
N ASP A 137 -2.40 2.89 -34.09
CA ASP A 137 -1.86 2.82 -35.44
C ASP A 137 -1.14 4.15 -35.72
N HIS A 138 0.16 4.22 -35.40
CA HIS A 138 1.03 5.28 -35.91
C HIS A 138 2.45 4.76 -36.14
N SER A 139 2.77 4.63 -37.43
CA SER A 139 4.10 4.40 -37.98
C SER A 139 5.09 5.50 -37.56
N TYR A 140 6.05 5.14 -36.71
CA TYR A 140 7.36 5.79 -36.69
C TYR A 140 8.43 4.71 -36.53
N GLU A 141 9.16 4.49 -37.61
CA GLU A 141 10.37 3.67 -37.64
C GLU A 141 11.38 4.19 -36.61
N ARG A 142 11.82 3.31 -35.72
CA ARG A 142 13.03 3.52 -34.92
C ARG A 142 13.98 2.36 -35.16
N ASN A 143 15.00 2.61 -35.97
CA ASN A 143 16.16 1.76 -36.10
C ASN A 143 17.03 1.91 -34.84
N SER A 144 17.18 0.85 -34.06
CA SER A 144 18.35 0.64 -33.21
C SER A 144 18.52 -0.85 -32.92
N SER A 145 19.37 -1.47 -33.74
CA SER A 145 19.95 -2.79 -33.53
C SER A 145 21.01 -2.72 -32.42
N ALA A 146 20.76 -3.41 -31.30
CA ALA A 146 21.74 -4.22 -30.56
C ALA A 146 21.13 -4.74 -29.25
N GLY A 147 20.65 -5.99 -29.28
CA GLY A 147 20.62 -6.87 -28.10
C GLY A 147 19.53 -6.66 -27.06
N ALA A 148 18.29 -6.38 -27.43
CA ALA A 148 17.16 -6.56 -26.52
C ALA A 148 16.74 -8.04 -26.54
N SER A 149 17.00 -8.78 -25.46
CA SER A 149 16.36 -10.09 -25.29
C SER A 149 14.87 -9.84 -25.02
N ASP A 150 14.05 -10.05 -26.04
CA ASP A 150 12.59 -10.15 -25.93
C ASP A 150 12.24 -11.19 -24.88
N THR A 151 11.94 -10.76 -23.67
CA THR A 151 11.42 -11.63 -22.61
C THR A 151 9.94 -11.81 -22.86
N ASN A 152 9.61 -12.86 -23.61
CA ASN A 152 8.25 -13.34 -23.80
C ASN A 152 7.63 -13.66 -22.43
N PRO A 153 6.28 -13.62 -22.26
CA PRO A 153 5.58 -14.06 -21.05
C PRO A 153 5.87 -15.50 -20.58
N LYS A 154 6.71 -16.25 -21.31
CA LYS A 154 7.19 -17.60 -21.02
C LYS A 154 8.46 -17.66 -20.16
N ASP A 155 9.08 -16.54 -19.79
CA ASP A 155 10.33 -16.51 -19.00
C ASP A 155 10.14 -16.24 -17.49
N LEU A 156 8.94 -16.43 -16.93
CA LEU A 156 8.76 -16.37 -15.48
C LEU A 156 9.30 -17.64 -14.82
N ASP A 157 10.02 -17.50 -13.71
CA ASP A 157 10.59 -18.62 -12.95
C ASP A 157 9.53 -19.57 -12.35
N TYR A 158 8.27 -19.13 -12.27
CA TYR A 158 7.13 -19.92 -11.80
C TYR A 158 5.93 -19.70 -12.70
N ASP A 159 5.07 -20.73 -12.76
CA ASP A 159 3.74 -20.61 -13.34
C ASP A 159 2.79 -19.96 -12.32
N PHE A 160 2.48 -18.69 -12.55
CA PHE A 160 1.66 -17.88 -11.66
C PHE A 160 0.20 -17.89 -12.07
N MET A 161 -0.65 -18.46 -11.22
CA MET A 161 -2.10 -18.31 -11.32
C MET A 161 -2.58 -17.21 -10.35
N CYS A 162 -2.81 -16.01 -10.87
CA CYS A 162 -3.14 -14.83 -10.06
C CYS A 162 -4.65 -14.53 -10.06
N PHE A 163 -5.24 -14.44 -8.87
CA PHE A 163 -6.62 -14.00 -8.69
C PHE A 163 -6.68 -12.69 -7.91
N PHE A 164 -7.57 -11.79 -8.33
CA PHE A 164 -7.90 -10.58 -7.59
C PHE A 164 -9.36 -10.64 -7.12
N LEU A 165 -9.55 -10.82 -5.81
CA LEU A 165 -10.87 -10.92 -5.20
C LEU A 165 -11.40 -9.51 -4.91
N SER A 166 -12.53 -9.14 -5.52
CA SER A 166 -13.15 -7.83 -5.33
C SER A 166 -14.67 -7.92 -5.37
N SER A 167 -15.35 -6.94 -4.79
CA SER A 167 -16.79 -6.72 -4.93
C SER A 167 -17.05 -5.36 -5.60
N HIS A 168 -18.33 -5.03 -5.84
CA HIS A 168 -18.71 -3.71 -6.31
C HIS A 168 -18.23 -2.63 -5.34
N ARG A 169 -17.77 -1.49 -5.88
CA ARG A 169 -16.99 -0.52 -5.11
C ARG A 169 -17.75 0.07 -3.93
N LEU A 170 -19.07 0.27 -4.08
CA LEU A 170 -19.93 0.75 -2.98
C LEU A 170 -20.04 -0.27 -1.84
N ASP A 171 -20.20 -1.55 -2.16
CA ASP A 171 -20.30 -2.61 -1.14
C ASP A 171 -18.96 -2.84 -0.45
N LEU A 172 -17.86 -2.72 -1.20
CA LEU A 172 -16.51 -2.68 -0.63
C LEU A 172 -16.35 -1.52 0.34
N TYR A 173 -16.79 -0.31 -0.02
CA TYR A 173 -16.71 0.87 0.86
C TYR A 173 -17.56 0.70 2.11
N ARG A 174 -18.78 0.16 2.00
CA ARG A 174 -19.62 -0.16 3.16
C ARG A 174 -18.95 -1.17 4.09
N SER A 175 -18.34 -2.21 3.52
CA SER A 175 -17.63 -3.25 4.29
C SER A 175 -16.38 -2.71 4.98
N ILE A 176 -15.64 -1.81 4.31
CA ILE A 176 -14.49 -1.10 4.90
C ILE A 176 -14.94 -0.24 6.07
N ASP A 177 -16.01 0.52 5.90
CA ASP A 177 -16.51 1.43 6.92
C ASP A 177 -16.97 0.68 8.17
N LEU A 178 -17.70 -0.42 7.97
CA LEU A 178 -18.11 -1.34 9.04
C LEU A 178 -16.89 -1.96 9.74
N ARG A 179 -15.89 -2.45 8.98
CA ARG A 179 -14.67 -3.01 9.57
C ARG A 179 -13.91 -1.99 10.42
N CYS A 180 -13.85 -0.73 9.98
CA CYS A 180 -13.25 0.34 10.78
C CYS A 180 -13.99 0.55 12.11
N GLU A 181 -15.32 0.43 12.12
CA GLU A 181 -16.09 0.47 13.37
C GLU A 181 -15.83 -0.76 14.22
N ASP A 182 -15.86 -1.96 13.65
CA ASP A 182 -15.67 -3.23 14.37
C ASP A 182 -14.28 -3.32 15.02
N MET A 183 -13.29 -2.57 14.54
CA MET A 183 -11.96 -2.48 15.13
C MET A 183 -11.88 -1.60 16.39
N LEU A 184 -12.92 -0.83 16.74
CA LEU A 184 -12.89 0.11 17.87
C LEU A 184 -13.36 -0.50 19.21
N PRO A 185 -14.47 -1.25 19.30
CA PRO A 185 -14.93 -1.82 20.56
C PRO A 185 -13.96 -2.85 21.15
N GLY A 186 -14.03 -2.99 22.48
CA GLY A 186 -13.31 -4.03 23.22
C GLY A 186 -12.03 -3.55 23.90
N SER A 187 -11.53 -4.37 24.82
CA SER A 187 -10.24 -4.11 25.51
C SER A 187 -9.04 -4.23 24.57
N ASP A 188 -9.19 -5.00 23.48
CA ASP A 188 -8.13 -5.30 22.51
C ASP A 188 -8.38 -4.62 21.15
N GLY A 189 -9.16 -3.53 21.15
CA GLY A 189 -9.42 -2.74 19.95
C GLY A 189 -8.21 -1.91 19.52
N ILE A 190 -8.29 -1.33 18.31
CA ILE A 190 -7.17 -0.57 17.72
C ILE A 190 -6.72 0.61 18.58
N LEU A 191 -7.62 1.21 19.37
CA LEU A 191 -7.28 2.29 20.30
C LEU A 191 -6.41 1.78 21.46
N SER A 192 -6.69 0.60 22.00
CA SER A 192 -5.86 -0.02 23.04
C SER A 192 -4.49 -0.40 22.51
N GLU A 193 -4.43 -1.00 21.32
CA GLU A 193 -3.15 -1.31 20.67
C GLU A 193 -2.34 -0.04 20.38
N ALA A 194 -2.98 1.02 19.86
CA ALA A 194 -2.32 2.29 19.58
C ALA A 194 -1.84 2.98 20.87
N ALA A 195 -2.61 2.91 21.96
CA ALA A 195 -2.17 3.41 23.26
C ALA A 195 -0.93 2.66 23.75
N TRP A 196 -0.92 1.33 23.65
CA TRP A 196 0.26 0.53 24.00
C TRP A 196 1.50 0.93 23.20
N LEU A 197 1.37 1.14 21.88
CA LEU A 197 2.49 1.61 21.04
C LEU A 197 3.02 2.98 21.49
N LEU A 198 2.13 3.91 21.85
CA LEU A 198 2.51 5.22 22.39
C LEU A 198 3.23 5.08 23.74
N ASP A 199 2.80 4.16 24.60
CA ASP A 199 3.42 3.92 25.91
C ASP A 199 4.82 3.30 25.79
N GLU A 200 5.06 2.54 24.72
CA GLU A 200 6.39 2.04 24.34
C GLU A 200 7.28 3.13 23.70
N GLY A 201 6.80 4.38 23.61
CA GLY A 201 7.57 5.52 23.10
C GLY A 201 7.54 5.67 21.57
N LEU A 202 6.72 4.88 20.86
CA LEU A 202 6.58 5.03 19.42
C LEU A 202 5.66 6.21 19.10
N LEU A 203 6.16 7.17 18.32
CA LEU A 203 5.37 8.31 17.85
C LEU A 203 4.62 8.00 16.54
N PRO A 204 3.46 8.63 16.29
CA PRO A 204 2.82 8.54 14.99
C PRO A 204 3.78 9.01 13.89
N ASN A 205 3.75 8.34 12.74
CA ASN A 205 4.60 8.62 11.59
C ASN A 205 6.11 8.39 11.75
N SER A 206 6.59 7.95 12.93
CA SER A 206 8.03 7.72 13.19
C SER A 206 8.64 6.61 12.32
N ASN A 207 7.88 5.58 11.98
CA ASN A 207 8.36 4.46 11.19
C ASN A 207 7.27 3.93 10.25
N SER A 208 7.55 2.84 9.53
CA SER A 208 6.58 2.27 8.57
C SER A 208 5.33 1.69 9.25
N ALA A 209 5.46 1.11 10.44
CA ALA A 209 4.36 0.51 11.18
C ALA A 209 3.42 1.59 11.75
N THR A 210 3.96 2.66 12.34
CA THR A 210 3.15 3.77 12.88
C THR A 210 2.53 4.66 11.80
N ARG A 211 2.93 4.49 10.54
CA ARG A 211 2.28 5.08 9.35
C ARG A 211 1.14 4.23 8.79
N ALA A 212 0.96 2.99 9.26
CA ALA A 212 -0.10 2.12 8.80
C ALA A 212 -1.48 2.74 9.07
N ILE A 213 -2.41 2.53 8.14
CA ILE A 213 -3.78 3.05 8.23
C ILE A 213 -4.49 2.38 9.41
N GLY A 214 -5.20 3.17 10.20
CA GLY A 214 -5.74 2.77 11.49
C GLY A 214 -4.82 3.23 12.61
N TYR A 215 -3.61 2.66 12.69
CA TYR A 215 -2.64 3.02 13.73
C TYR A 215 -2.28 4.50 13.70
N ARG A 216 -1.96 5.06 12.52
CA ARG A 216 -1.63 6.49 12.42
C ARG A 216 -2.74 7.38 12.96
N GLN A 217 -3.98 7.15 12.51
CA GLN A 217 -5.14 7.95 12.93
C GLN A 217 -5.43 7.77 14.42
N ALA A 218 -5.36 6.54 14.93
CA ALA A 218 -5.58 6.22 16.34
C ALA A 218 -4.52 6.86 17.24
N MET A 219 -3.24 6.75 16.88
CA MET A 219 -2.14 7.36 17.62
C MET A 219 -2.22 8.88 17.60
N GLU A 220 -2.46 9.52 16.44
CA GLU A 220 -2.65 10.97 16.32
C GLU A 220 -3.87 11.47 17.14
N TYR A 221 -4.93 10.66 17.22
CA TYR A 221 -6.09 10.96 18.05
C TYR A 221 -5.77 10.88 19.55
N LEU A 222 -5.20 9.77 20.00
CA LEU A 222 -4.86 9.55 21.41
C LEU A 222 -3.80 10.52 21.91
N LEU A 223 -2.82 10.90 21.07
CA LEU A 223 -1.82 11.90 21.44
C LEU A 223 -2.47 13.26 21.75
N ARG A 224 -3.45 13.68 20.95
CA ARG A 224 -4.25 14.89 21.21
C ARG A 224 -5.05 14.75 22.51
N CYS A 225 -5.66 13.59 22.75
CA CYS A 225 -6.36 13.33 24.01
C CYS A 225 -5.43 13.45 25.22
N ARG A 226 -4.21 12.87 25.15
CA ARG A 226 -3.18 12.98 26.21
C ARG A 226 -2.80 14.44 26.47
N GLN A 227 -2.58 15.23 25.41
CA GLN A 227 -2.30 16.67 25.51
C GLN A 227 -3.43 17.45 26.17
N GLN A 228 -4.67 16.98 26.04
CA GLN A 228 -5.87 17.53 26.68
C GLN A 228 -6.18 16.87 28.05
N GLY A 229 -5.18 16.29 28.72
CA GLY A 229 -5.36 15.67 30.04
C GLY A 229 -6.19 14.38 30.01
N GLY A 230 -6.15 13.65 28.90
CA GLY A 230 -6.91 12.41 28.68
C GLY A 230 -8.37 12.65 28.35
N THR A 231 -8.73 13.81 27.81
CA THR A 231 -10.13 14.10 27.44
C THR A 231 -10.33 14.11 25.93
N SER A 232 -11.57 13.89 25.50
CA SER A 232 -11.98 14.07 24.11
C SER A 232 -13.49 14.32 24.05
N SER A 233 -13.90 15.17 23.12
CA SER A 233 -15.30 15.37 22.79
C SER A 233 -15.82 14.27 21.84
N THR A 234 -17.14 14.07 21.85
CA THR A 234 -17.84 13.24 20.85
C THR A 234 -17.47 13.66 19.41
N GLY A 235 -17.38 14.97 19.14
CA GLY A 235 -17.05 15.48 17.80
C GLY A 235 -15.65 15.06 17.33
N GLU A 236 -14.64 15.13 18.21
CA GLU A 236 -13.28 14.70 17.88
C GLU A 236 -13.19 13.20 17.63
N PHE A 237 -13.90 12.38 18.41
CA PHE A 237 -13.99 10.94 18.18
C PHE A 237 -14.56 10.63 16.79
N TYR A 238 -15.69 11.24 16.43
CA TYR A 238 -16.30 11.03 15.12
C TYR A 238 -15.44 11.57 13.97
N ALA A 239 -14.70 12.65 14.18
CA ALA A 239 -13.72 13.15 13.21
C ALA A 239 -12.58 12.14 12.99
N PHE A 240 -12.07 11.54 14.07
CA PHE A 240 -11.10 10.44 13.99
C PHE A 240 -11.64 9.24 13.19
N LEU A 241 -12.83 8.74 13.54
CA LEU A 241 -13.45 7.61 12.86
C LEU A 241 -13.67 7.89 11.36
N ALA A 242 -14.16 9.08 11.02
CA ALA A 242 -14.37 9.49 9.64
C ALA A 242 -13.07 9.53 8.83
N GLU A 243 -11.97 10.03 9.40
CA GLU A 243 -10.66 10.04 8.75
C GLU A 243 -10.05 8.63 8.62
N PHE A 244 -10.25 7.75 9.60
CA PHE A 244 -9.83 6.35 9.52
C PHE A 244 -10.56 5.61 8.37
N GLN A 245 -11.89 5.74 8.30
CA GLN A 245 -12.70 5.16 7.23
C GLN A 245 -12.29 5.70 5.85
N LYS A 246 -12.16 7.03 5.72
CA LYS A 246 -11.73 7.69 4.49
C LYS A 246 -10.34 7.24 4.04
N ALA A 247 -9.37 7.14 4.95
CA ALA A 247 -8.03 6.67 4.64
C ALA A 247 -8.04 5.22 4.14
N SER A 248 -8.83 4.36 4.77
CA SER A 248 -9.01 2.95 4.39
C SER A 248 -9.65 2.81 3.00
N ARG A 249 -10.71 3.57 2.71
CA ARG A 249 -11.33 3.60 1.36
C ARG A 249 -10.37 4.11 0.28
N ASN A 250 -9.57 5.13 0.59
CA ASN A 250 -8.58 5.65 -0.34
C ASN A 250 -7.48 4.63 -0.63
N PHE A 251 -7.08 3.82 0.35
CA PHE A 251 -6.14 2.73 0.15
C PHE A 251 -6.73 1.63 -0.74
N ALA A 252 -7.95 1.17 -0.45
CA ALA A 252 -8.64 0.21 -1.30
C ALA A 252 -8.80 0.72 -2.75
N LYS A 253 -9.14 2.01 -2.93
CA LYS A 253 -9.17 2.65 -4.27
C LYS A 253 -7.81 2.55 -4.97
N ARG A 254 -6.71 2.84 -4.27
CA ARG A 254 -5.35 2.71 -4.85
C ARG A 254 -5.01 1.27 -5.22
N GLN A 255 -5.41 0.30 -4.41
CA GLN A 255 -5.24 -1.12 -4.74
C GLN A 255 -6.02 -1.47 -6.01
N LEU A 256 -7.30 -1.11 -6.09
CA LEU A 256 -8.11 -1.31 -7.30
C LEU A 256 -7.47 -0.67 -8.54
N THR A 257 -7.00 0.57 -8.44
CA THR A 257 -6.28 1.24 -9.53
C THR A 257 -5.00 0.50 -9.92
N TRP A 258 -4.23 0.02 -8.95
CA TRP A 258 -3.01 -0.75 -9.22
C TRP A 258 -3.29 -2.04 -9.97
N PHE A 259 -4.16 -2.90 -9.43
CA PHE A 259 -4.43 -4.22 -9.98
C PHE A 259 -5.23 -4.18 -11.30
N ARG A 260 -5.91 -3.08 -11.63
CA ARG A 260 -6.53 -2.91 -12.95
C ARG A 260 -5.51 -2.93 -14.07
N ASN A 261 -4.33 -2.37 -13.80
CA ASN A 261 -3.24 -2.29 -14.76
C ASN A 261 -2.36 -3.55 -14.76
N GLU A 262 -2.70 -4.56 -13.95
CA GLU A 262 -1.97 -5.83 -13.87
C GLU A 262 -2.75 -6.93 -14.60
N ARG A 263 -2.40 -7.16 -15.87
CA ARG A 263 -3.17 -8.07 -16.75
C ARG A 263 -3.15 -9.54 -16.30
N ILE A 264 -2.12 -9.96 -15.57
CA ILE A 264 -1.96 -11.32 -15.03
C ILE A 264 -3.05 -11.73 -14.04
N TYR A 265 -3.77 -10.77 -13.43
CA TYR A 265 -4.80 -11.09 -12.43
C TYR A 265 -6.15 -11.38 -13.08
N HIS A 266 -6.73 -12.53 -12.73
CA HIS A 266 -8.11 -12.89 -13.01
C HIS A 266 -9.03 -12.33 -11.91
N TRP A 267 -9.95 -11.46 -12.29
CA TRP A 267 -10.81 -10.75 -11.34
C TRP A 267 -12.02 -11.60 -10.97
N LEU A 268 -12.20 -11.88 -9.68
CA LEU A 268 -13.31 -12.67 -9.14
C LEU A 268 -14.21 -11.84 -8.24
N ASN A 269 -15.52 -12.03 -8.38
CA ASN A 269 -16.52 -11.39 -7.56
C ASN A 269 -16.61 -12.03 -6.17
N ALA A 270 -15.95 -11.42 -5.19
CA ALA A 270 -15.92 -11.85 -3.80
C ALA A 270 -17.26 -11.68 -3.05
N ALA A 271 -18.27 -11.05 -3.66
CA ALA A 271 -19.62 -11.01 -3.09
C ALA A 271 -20.41 -12.31 -3.31
N ARG A 272 -19.87 -13.24 -4.13
CA ARG A 272 -20.45 -14.58 -4.31
C ARG A 272 -20.13 -15.47 -3.10
N PRO A 273 -20.92 -16.54 -2.86
CA PRO A 273 -20.64 -17.50 -1.80
C PRO A 273 -19.20 -18.01 -1.87
N LEU A 274 -18.54 -18.11 -0.72
CA LEU A 274 -17.13 -18.51 -0.60
C LEU A 274 -16.86 -19.82 -1.33
N GLU A 275 -17.74 -20.81 -1.19
CA GLU A 275 -17.64 -22.11 -1.82
C GLU A 275 -17.56 -22.01 -3.35
N ASN A 276 -18.33 -21.11 -3.98
CA ASN A 276 -18.29 -20.94 -5.43
C ASN A 276 -16.94 -20.40 -5.89
N VAL A 277 -16.38 -19.43 -5.17
CA VAL A 277 -15.07 -18.85 -5.47
C VAL A 277 -13.96 -19.89 -5.28
N LEU A 278 -14.00 -20.64 -4.17
CA LEU A 278 -13.02 -21.68 -3.87
C LEU A 278 -13.07 -22.83 -4.88
N ASN A 279 -14.27 -23.34 -5.19
CA ASN A 279 -14.46 -24.42 -6.16
C ASN A 279 -13.89 -24.02 -7.53
N TYR A 280 -14.10 -22.77 -7.95
CA TYR A 280 -13.52 -22.27 -9.19
C TYR A 280 -11.99 -22.23 -9.16
N ILE A 281 -11.39 -21.66 -8.11
CA ILE A 281 -9.92 -21.59 -7.97
C ILE A 281 -9.30 -22.99 -7.97
N ILE A 282 -9.91 -23.95 -7.26
CA ILE A 282 -9.44 -25.34 -7.19
C ILE A 282 -9.58 -26.02 -8.55
N THR A 283 -10.74 -25.86 -9.22
CA THR A 283 -10.96 -26.44 -10.55
C THR A 283 -9.98 -25.88 -11.57
N ALA A 284 -9.77 -24.56 -11.56
CA ALA A 284 -8.81 -23.87 -12.40
C ALA A 284 -7.37 -24.38 -12.20
N TYR A 285 -6.98 -24.66 -10.95
CA TYR A 285 -5.66 -25.20 -10.65
C TYR A 285 -5.43 -26.60 -11.26
N HIS A 286 -6.48 -27.42 -11.29
CA HIS A 286 -6.41 -28.79 -11.81
C HIS A 286 -6.65 -28.87 -13.33
N ASP A 287 -6.99 -27.76 -13.98
CA ASP A 287 -7.22 -27.70 -15.41
C ASP A 287 -5.89 -27.67 -16.18
N SER A 288 -5.63 -28.72 -16.96
CA SER A 288 -4.42 -28.86 -17.77
C SER A 288 -4.54 -28.22 -19.17
N THR A 289 -5.68 -27.59 -19.50
CA THR A 289 -5.89 -26.98 -20.83
C THR A 289 -5.15 -25.65 -21.02
N GLY A 290 -4.65 -25.05 -19.93
CA GLY A 290 -3.89 -23.80 -19.94
C GLY A 290 -4.72 -22.54 -20.26
N THR A 291 -6.04 -22.66 -20.42
CA THR A 291 -6.92 -21.52 -20.74
C THR A 291 -7.78 -21.15 -19.53
N LEU A 292 -7.33 -20.17 -18.74
CA LEU A 292 -8.04 -19.73 -17.55
C LEU A 292 -9.13 -18.69 -17.88
N VAL A 293 -10.40 -19.14 -17.95
CA VAL A 293 -11.56 -18.27 -18.21
C VAL A 293 -12.45 -18.18 -16.97
N VAL A 294 -12.66 -16.96 -16.48
CA VAL A 294 -13.57 -16.69 -15.35
C VAL A 294 -15.02 -16.76 -15.85
N PRO A 295 -15.89 -17.61 -15.28
CA PRO A 295 -17.29 -17.69 -15.64
C PRO A 295 -18.05 -16.38 -15.36
N ASP A 296 -19.05 -16.05 -16.18
CA ASP A 296 -19.84 -14.81 -16.08
C ASP A 296 -20.42 -14.56 -14.67
N TYR A 297 -20.84 -15.62 -13.98
CA TYR A 297 -21.42 -15.50 -12.63
C TYR A 297 -20.39 -15.11 -11.55
N LEU A 298 -19.10 -15.40 -11.76
CA LEU A 298 -17.97 -15.01 -10.90
C LEU A 298 -17.22 -13.80 -11.44
N GLN A 299 -17.49 -13.36 -12.66
CA GLN A 299 -16.74 -12.28 -13.28
C GLN A 299 -17.10 -10.93 -12.65
N ILE A 300 -16.08 -10.09 -12.43
CA ILE A 300 -16.25 -8.67 -12.18
C ILE A 300 -15.48 -7.91 -13.26
N ARG A 301 -16.16 -6.99 -13.96
CA ARG A 301 -15.54 -6.22 -15.05
C ARG A 301 -14.45 -5.30 -14.48
N ARG A 302 -13.27 -5.31 -15.11
CA ARG A 302 -12.13 -4.46 -14.71
C ARG A 302 -12.48 -2.96 -14.81
N ASP A 303 -13.20 -2.56 -15.86
CA ASP A 303 -13.32 -1.14 -16.27
C ASP A 303 -14.73 -0.54 -16.23
N SER A 304 -15.74 -1.25 -15.72
CA SER A 304 -17.09 -0.70 -15.70
C SER A 304 -17.32 0.17 -14.46
N SER A 305 -17.10 1.48 -14.58
CA SER A 305 -17.81 2.46 -13.73
C SER A 305 -18.94 3.05 -14.56
N SER A 306 -20.16 2.57 -14.32
CA SER A 306 -21.34 3.18 -14.96
C SER A 306 -21.53 4.63 -14.46
N SER A 307 -22.14 5.50 -15.27
CA SER A 307 -22.49 6.87 -14.83
C SER A 307 -23.30 6.87 -13.52
N ARG A 308 -24.17 5.86 -13.37
CA ARG A 308 -24.93 5.60 -12.14
C ARG A 308 -24.02 5.30 -10.94
N GLU A 309 -23.07 4.38 -11.09
CA GLU A 309 -22.13 4.02 -10.01
C GLU A 309 -21.27 5.22 -9.59
N VAL A 310 -20.83 6.04 -10.54
CA VAL A 310 -20.10 7.29 -10.25
C VAL A 310 -20.96 8.26 -9.44
N SER A 311 -22.24 8.40 -9.78
CA SER A 311 -23.19 9.24 -9.03
C SER A 311 -23.41 8.71 -7.61
N GLU A 312 -23.66 7.41 -7.46
CA GLU A 312 -23.85 6.76 -6.16
C GLU A 312 -22.59 6.84 -5.28
N LEU A 313 -21.39 6.76 -5.86
CA LEU A 313 -20.13 6.96 -5.15
C LEU A 313 -19.93 8.41 -4.69
N LYS A 314 -20.38 9.40 -5.46
CA LYS A 314 -20.32 10.82 -5.08
C LYS A 314 -21.28 11.16 -3.94
N SER A 315 -22.46 10.55 -3.94
CA SER A 315 -23.48 10.75 -2.91
C SER A 315 -23.28 9.85 -1.68
N TYR A 316 -22.38 8.85 -1.76
CA TYR A 316 -22.10 7.94 -0.66
C TYR A 316 -21.74 8.69 0.62
N ARG A 317 -22.39 8.30 1.71
CA ARG A 317 -22.09 8.73 3.08
C ARG A 317 -21.99 7.47 3.93
N THR A 318 -20.97 7.44 4.79
CA THR A 318 -20.80 6.38 5.78
C THR A 318 -22.11 6.22 6.57
N ARG A 319 -22.55 4.98 6.77
CA ARG A 319 -23.64 4.65 7.69
C ARG A 319 -23.08 3.71 8.74
N ASN A 320 -22.87 4.26 9.94
CA ASN A 320 -22.31 3.53 11.05
C ASN A 320 -23.32 2.54 11.64
N ARG A 321 -22.84 1.39 12.13
CA ARG A 321 -23.66 0.38 12.82
C ARG A 321 -23.60 0.51 14.34
N HIS A 322 -22.42 0.78 14.88
CA HIS A 322 -22.20 0.84 16.34
C HIS A 322 -22.25 2.27 16.86
N PHE A 323 -21.90 3.24 16.02
CA PHE A 323 -21.78 4.65 16.42
C PHE A 323 -22.79 5.52 15.65
N ILE A 324 -24.08 5.35 15.95
CA ILE A 324 -25.22 6.01 15.29
C ILE A 324 -25.55 7.33 15.99
N SER A 325 -25.63 7.31 17.32
CA SER A 325 -25.99 8.43 18.19
C SER A 325 -24.75 9.00 18.87
N ARG A 326 -24.80 10.30 19.24
CA ARG A 326 -23.68 10.96 19.94
C ARG A 326 -23.24 10.24 21.23
N GLY A 327 -24.16 9.53 21.90
CA GLY A 327 -23.89 8.80 23.14
C GLY A 327 -23.20 7.45 22.95
N ASP A 328 -23.15 6.92 21.73
CA ASP A 328 -22.66 5.55 21.50
C ASP A 328 -21.13 5.42 21.73
N CYS A 329 -20.42 6.55 21.71
CA CYS A 329 -18.99 6.62 22.00
C CYS A 329 -18.67 6.82 23.49
N CYS A 330 -19.66 6.95 24.39
CA CYS A 330 -19.43 7.29 25.81
C CYS A 330 -18.45 6.32 26.50
N ASN A 331 -18.58 5.02 26.25
CA ASN A 331 -17.68 4.02 26.83
C ASN A 331 -16.21 4.21 26.41
N ILE A 332 -15.99 4.62 25.15
CA ILE A 332 -14.65 4.91 24.63
C ILE A 332 -14.12 6.20 25.26
N LEU A 333 -14.94 7.26 25.33
CA LEU A 333 -14.52 8.52 25.94
C LEU A 333 -14.18 8.35 27.43
N ASP A 334 -14.97 7.54 28.16
CA ASP A 334 -14.69 7.18 29.54
C ASP A 334 -13.39 6.38 29.68
N TRP A 335 -13.14 5.45 28.75
CA TRP A 335 -11.88 4.71 28.71
C TRP A 335 -10.69 5.64 28.46
N ILE A 336 -10.80 6.59 27.52
CA ILE A 336 -9.76 7.60 27.26
C ILE A 336 -9.50 8.41 28.53
N LYS A 337 -10.54 8.89 29.21
CA LYS A 337 -10.45 9.64 30.47
C LYS A 337 -9.72 8.89 31.57
N ARG A 338 -9.98 7.59 31.70
CA ARG A 338 -9.36 6.75 32.74
C ARG A 338 -7.91 6.40 32.43
N THR A 339 -7.55 6.23 31.16
CA THR A 339 -6.28 5.61 30.77
C THR A 339 -5.27 6.58 30.15
N GLN A 340 -5.72 7.65 29.51
CA GLN A 340 -4.86 8.56 28.73
C GLN A 340 -4.58 9.89 29.44
N GLY A 341 -5.10 10.09 30.67
CA GLY A 341 -4.98 11.36 31.41
C GLY A 341 -3.84 11.42 32.43
N LYS A 342 -3.24 10.28 32.79
CA LYS A 342 -2.03 10.28 33.61
C LYS A 342 -0.86 10.56 32.69
N THR A 343 -0.12 11.63 32.95
CA THR A 343 1.22 11.84 32.43
C THR A 343 2.06 10.63 32.79
N CYS A 344 2.11 9.65 31.89
CA CYS A 344 3.29 8.81 31.82
C CYS A 344 4.40 9.81 31.52
N GLU A 345 5.30 10.02 32.49
CA GLU A 345 6.60 10.62 32.22
C GLU A 345 7.07 9.98 30.92
N LEU A 346 7.06 10.76 29.84
CA LEU A 346 7.52 10.31 28.54
C LEU A 346 8.97 9.90 28.80
N ARG A 347 9.21 8.59 28.96
CA ARG A 347 10.56 8.05 28.87
C ARG A 347 11.11 8.63 27.59
N GLU A 348 12.28 9.28 27.70
CA GLU A 348 12.86 10.08 26.63
C GLU A 348 12.66 9.37 25.29
N PRO A 349 12.20 10.10 24.25
CA PRO A 349 12.03 9.51 22.95
C PRO A 349 13.35 8.82 22.58
N ILE A 350 13.27 7.56 22.15
CA ILE A 350 14.44 6.90 21.56
C ILE A 350 14.76 7.69 20.30
N VAL A 351 15.68 8.64 20.44
CA VAL A 351 16.25 9.41 19.33
C VAL A 351 16.97 8.39 18.46
N VAL A 352 16.46 8.20 17.24
CA VAL A 352 17.17 7.49 16.17
C VAL A 352 17.62 8.52 15.16
#